data_AF-A0A811UH86-F1
#
_entry.id   AF-A0A811UH86-F1
#
_cell.length_a   1.000
_cell.length_b   1.000
_cell.length_c   1.000
_cell.angle_alpha   90.00
_cell.angle_beta   90.00
_cell.angle_gamma   90.00
#
_symmetry.space_group_name_H-M   'P 1'
#
loop_
_entity.id
_entity.type
_entity.pdbx_description
1 polymer ?
#
loop_
_entity_poly.entity_id
_entity_poly.type
_entity_poly.pdbx_seq_one_letter_code
_entity_poly.pdbx_strand_id
1 'polypeptide(L)'
;MLILLTTEYEYTAELLDKIQELRGLVKNSSELEVGTDDVYLSKFLSYCGWQVKEAFEAINRYYDFKHHNPTWVAQHPVVYFKDMIYHTLCKYIMPKPDKDGRIIFVSKTVDAFKIFPNYINDIIELDDLIFESILLLPQVQKYGLTVISD
;
A
#
# COMPACT_ATOMS: atom_id res chain seq x y z
N MET A 1 -12.24 10.69 16.28
CA MET A 1 -11.80 9.50 17.04
C MET A 1 -10.99 8.62 16.09
N LEU A 2 -9.67 8.81 16.09
CA LEU A 2 -8.68 8.12 15.24
C LEU A 2 -8.42 6.70 15.78
N ILE A 3 -9.16 5.70 15.31
CA ILE A 3 -8.94 4.30 15.74
C ILE A 3 -7.95 3.57 14.80
N LEU A 4 -7.65 4.12 13.62
CA LEU A 4 -6.81 3.46 12.61
C LEU A 4 -5.30 3.50 12.92
N LEU A 5 -4.85 4.28 13.91
CA LEU A 5 -3.43 4.54 14.17
C LEU A 5 -2.93 4.08 15.55
N THR A 6 -3.71 3.33 16.32
CA THR A 6 -3.27 2.91 17.67
C THR A 6 -2.32 1.72 17.67
N THR A 7 -2.16 1.07 16.52
CA THR A 7 -1.27 -0.08 16.40
C THR A 7 0.13 0.40 16.12
N GLU A 8 1.00 0.24 17.11
CA GLU A 8 2.42 0.45 16.96
C GLU A 8 3.07 -0.83 16.43
N TYR A 9 4.11 -0.66 15.62
CA TYR A 9 4.92 -1.78 15.19
C TYR A 9 6.01 -2.04 16.21
N GLU A 10 5.93 -3.19 16.89
CA GLU A 10 7.00 -3.67 17.75
C GLU A 10 7.75 -4.78 17.03
N TYR A 11 9.00 -4.49 16.63
CA TYR A 11 9.89 -5.50 16.07
C TYR A 11 10.61 -6.23 17.21
N THR A 12 10.53 -7.56 17.21
CA THR A 12 11.43 -8.36 18.05
C THR A 12 12.86 -8.30 17.49
N ALA A 13 13.85 -8.70 18.28
CA ALA A 13 15.24 -8.79 17.81
C ALA A 13 15.36 -9.64 16.53
N GLU A 14 14.65 -10.78 16.47
CA GLU A 14 14.63 -11.64 15.28
C GLU A 14 14.07 -10.91 14.04
N LEU A 15 13.00 -10.14 14.21
CA LEU A 15 12.42 -9.37 13.10
C LEU A 15 13.36 -8.25 12.64
N LEU A 16 14.05 -7.59 13.56
CA LEU A 16 15.06 -6.58 13.25
C LEU A 16 16.23 -7.19 12.47
N ASP A 17 16.71 -8.38 12.86
CA ASP A 17 17.78 -9.07 12.14
C ASP A 17 17.39 -9.34 10.69
N LYS A 18 16.16 -9.81 10.44
CA LYS A 18 15.63 -10.03 9.09
C LYS A 18 15.49 -8.73 8.29
N ILE A 19 15.09 -7.64 8.93
CA ILE A 19 15.04 -6.31 8.30
C ILE A 19 16.45 -5.85 7.90
N GLN A 20 17.44 -6.05 8.76
CA GLN A 20 18.84 -5.72 8.43
C GLN A 20 19.39 -6.57 7.30
N GLU A 21 19.07 -7.86 7.27
CA GLU A 21 19.47 -8.76 6.18
C GLU A 21 18.87 -8.30 4.85
N LEU A 22 17.56 -8.06 4.81
CA LEU A 22 16.88 -7.55 3.61
C LEU A 22 17.44 -6.18 3.18
N ARG A 23 17.70 -5.29 4.13
CA ARG A 23 18.32 -3.99 3.87
C ARG A 23 19.69 -4.15 3.20
N GLY A 24 20.49 -5.11 3.65
CA GLY A 24 21.78 -5.43 3.04
C GLY A 24 21.61 -5.85 1.58
N LEU A 25 20.66 -6.74 1.29
CA LEU A 25 20.36 -7.17 -0.09
C LEU A 25 19.93 -6.00 -0.98
N VAL A 26 19.03 -5.14 -0.49
CA VAL A 26 18.54 -3.98 -1.24
C VAL A 26 19.68 -2.99 -1.51
N LYS A 27 20.48 -2.64 -0.51
CA LYS A 27 21.60 -1.68 -0.68
C LYS A 27 22.73 -2.18 -1.58
N ASN A 28 22.90 -3.50 -1.65
CA ASN A 28 23.92 -4.12 -2.50
C ASN A 28 23.42 -4.41 -3.92
N SER A 29 22.12 -4.20 -4.20
CA SER A 29 21.58 -4.34 -5.54
C SER A 29 21.93 -3.11 -6.38
N SER A 30 22.44 -3.33 -7.59
CA SER A 30 22.64 -2.27 -8.57
C SER A 30 21.38 -1.91 -9.36
N GLU A 31 20.33 -2.72 -9.25
CA GLU A 31 19.10 -2.60 -10.05
C GLU A 31 17.93 -2.03 -9.26
N LEU A 32 18.04 -1.97 -7.91
CA LEU A 32 16.99 -1.47 -7.02
C LEU A 32 17.41 -0.18 -6.32
N GLU A 33 16.72 0.91 -6.62
CA GLU A 33 16.81 2.18 -5.88
C GLU A 33 15.49 2.44 -5.14
N VAL A 34 15.37 1.89 -3.93
CA VAL A 34 14.12 1.91 -3.14
C VAL A 34 14.37 2.29 -1.68
N GLY A 35 13.29 2.60 -0.95
CA GLY A 35 13.36 2.90 0.48
C GLY A 35 13.98 1.76 1.28
N THR A 36 14.72 2.09 2.35
CA THR A 36 15.36 1.09 3.22
C THR A 36 14.99 1.25 4.70
N ASP A 37 13.96 2.04 5.00
CA ASP A 37 13.43 2.21 6.34
C ASP A 37 12.77 0.92 6.85
N ASP A 38 12.76 0.71 8.17
CA ASP A 38 12.24 -0.51 8.79
C ASP A 38 10.80 -0.80 8.35
N VAL A 39 9.91 0.20 8.47
CA VAL A 39 8.48 0.10 8.11
C VAL A 39 8.26 -0.19 6.62
N TYR A 40 9.14 0.32 5.77
CA TYR A 40 9.04 0.10 4.34
C TYR A 40 9.45 -1.33 3.98
N LEU A 41 10.58 -1.81 4.52
CA LEU A 41 11.05 -3.18 4.26
C LEU A 41 10.14 -4.23 4.92
N SER A 42 9.60 -3.93 6.10
CA SER A 42 8.68 -4.81 6.81
C SER A 42 7.38 -5.05 6.05
N LYS A 43 6.94 -4.13 5.17
CA LYS A 43 5.80 -4.33 4.25
C LYS A 43 5.96 -5.60 3.41
N PHE A 44 7.16 -5.81 2.86
CA PHE A 44 7.46 -6.97 2.02
C PHE A 44 7.74 -8.22 2.86
N LEU A 45 8.45 -8.05 3.98
CA LEU A 45 8.71 -9.17 4.89
C LEU A 45 7.41 -9.74 5.44
N SER A 46 6.50 -8.90 5.94
CA SER A 46 5.23 -9.38 6.51
C SER A 46 4.35 -10.06 5.48
N TYR A 47 4.32 -9.55 4.24
CA TYR A 47 3.66 -10.20 3.11
C TYR A 47 4.24 -11.59 2.80
N CYS A 48 5.56 -11.76 2.89
CA CYS A 48 6.25 -13.02 2.61
C CYS A 48 6.39 -13.95 3.83
N GLY A 49 5.70 -13.68 4.93
CA GLY A 49 5.81 -14.50 6.15
C GLY A 49 7.20 -14.42 6.81
N TRP A 50 7.86 -13.27 6.69
CA TRP A 50 9.19 -12.97 7.23
C TRP A 50 10.31 -13.87 6.70
N GLN A 51 10.21 -14.26 5.43
CA GLN A 51 11.27 -14.95 4.71
C GLN A 51 12.01 -13.93 3.82
N VAL A 52 13.29 -13.72 4.10
CA VAL A 52 14.07 -12.58 3.56
C VAL A 52 14.26 -12.69 2.05
N LYS A 53 14.54 -13.89 1.54
CA LYS A 53 14.77 -14.13 0.11
C LYS A 53 13.51 -13.82 -0.70
N GLU A 54 12.38 -14.34 -0.24
CA GLU A 54 11.06 -14.17 -0.84
C GLU A 54 10.65 -12.70 -0.84
N ALA A 55 10.95 -11.98 0.25
CA ALA A 55 10.72 -10.54 0.35
C ALA A 55 11.59 -9.75 -0.63
N PHE A 56 12.87 -10.10 -0.79
CA PHE A 56 13.75 -9.46 -1.78
C PHE A 56 13.26 -9.70 -3.21
N GLU A 57 12.86 -10.93 -3.55
CA GLU A 57 12.25 -11.21 -4.85
C GLU A 57 10.92 -10.47 -5.04
N ALA A 58 10.12 -10.31 -3.99
CA ALA A 58 8.87 -9.56 -4.04
C ALA A 58 9.11 -8.07 -4.32
N ILE A 59 10.15 -7.44 -3.75
CA ILE A 59 10.54 -6.06 -4.05
C ILE A 59 10.89 -5.93 -5.54
N ASN A 60 11.73 -6.83 -6.08
CA ASN A 60 12.09 -6.80 -7.50
C ASN A 60 10.85 -6.92 -8.39
N ARG A 61 10.01 -7.94 -8.17
CA ARG A 61 8.75 -8.11 -8.94
C ARG A 61 7.84 -6.89 -8.85
N TYR A 62 7.78 -6.25 -7.67
CA TYR A 62 6.96 -5.06 -7.45
C TYR A 62 7.42 -3.89 -8.34
N TYR A 63 8.72 -3.59 -8.35
CA TYR A 63 9.25 -2.49 -9.14
C TYR A 63 9.38 -2.81 -10.62
N ASP A 64 9.70 -4.05 -10.98
CA ASP A 64 9.63 -4.53 -12.36
C ASP A 64 8.22 -4.34 -12.91
N PHE A 65 7.19 -4.73 -12.17
CA PHE A 65 5.81 -4.54 -12.58
C PHE A 65 5.50 -3.06 -12.85
N LYS A 66 5.90 -2.15 -11.95
CA LYS A 66 5.69 -0.71 -12.14
C LYS A 66 6.47 -0.15 -13.32
N HIS A 67 7.71 -0.61 -13.53
CA HIS A 67 8.55 -0.21 -14.66
C HIS A 67 7.96 -0.64 -16.01
N HIS A 68 7.46 -1.88 -16.10
CA HIS A 68 6.87 -2.41 -17.33
C HIS A 68 5.45 -1.89 -17.61
N ASN A 69 4.75 -1.37 -16.60
CA ASN A 69 3.37 -0.88 -16.72
C ASN A 69 3.24 0.55 -16.18
N PRO A 70 3.94 1.54 -16.78
CA PRO A 70 3.99 2.89 -16.24
C PRO A 70 2.63 3.59 -16.25
N THR A 71 1.68 3.16 -17.09
CA THR A 71 0.31 3.72 -17.11
C THR A 71 -0.63 3.10 -16.08
N TRP A 72 -0.19 2.07 -15.34
CA TRP A 72 -0.98 1.41 -14.30
C TRP A 72 -0.64 1.91 -12.89
N VAL A 73 0.34 2.81 -12.79
CA VAL A 73 0.72 3.48 -11.55
C VAL A 73 0.25 4.93 -11.56
N ALA A 74 0.14 5.53 -10.39
CA ALA A 74 -0.31 6.91 -10.25
C ALA A 74 0.56 7.89 -11.04
N GLN A 75 -0.06 8.66 -11.94
CA GLN A 75 0.56 9.71 -12.73
C GLN A 75 0.32 11.10 -12.13
N HIS A 76 -0.74 11.24 -11.34
CA HIS A 76 -1.14 12.50 -10.73
C HIS A 76 -0.86 12.54 -9.22
N PRO A 77 -0.54 13.73 -8.66
CA PRO A 77 -0.41 13.89 -7.22
C PRO A 77 -1.77 13.77 -6.51
N VAL A 78 -1.77 13.44 -5.21
CA VAL A 78 -2.99 13.26 -4.40
C VAL A 78 -3.99 14.43 -4.54
N VAL A 79 -3.50 15.67 -4.64
CA VAL A 79 -4.34 16.87 -4.75
C VAL A 79 -5.19 16.92 -6.03
N TYR A 80 -4.76 16.26 -7.10
CA TYR A 80 -5.52 16.19 -8.36
C TYR A 80 -6.87 15.51 -8.16
N PHE A 81 -6.92 14.46 -7.34
CA PHE A 81 -8.13 13.66 -7.11
C PHE A 81 -9.14 14.31 -6.15
N LYS A 82 -8.81 15.47 -5.57
CA LYS A 82 -9.59 16.12 -4.50
C LYS A 82 -11.06 16.29 -4.88
N ASP A 83 -11.33 16.90 -6.03
CA ASP A 83 -12.70 17.22 -6.44
C ASP A 83 -13.50 15.96 -6.75
N MET A 84 -12.88 14.97 -7.38
CA MET A 84 -13.48 13.66 -7.63
C MET A 84 -13.85 12.97 -6.31
N ILE A 85 -12.94 12.93 -5.34
CA ILE A 85 -13.18 12.30 -4.04
C ILE A 85 -14.35 12.97 -3.33
N TYR A 86 -14.41 14.30 -3.29
CA TYR A 86 -15.50 15.00 -2.60
C TYR A 86 -16.84 14.93 -3.32
N HIS A 87 -16.86 14.85 -4.65
CA HIS A 87 -18.10 14.70 -5.41
C HIS A 87 -18.68 13.29 -5.34
N THR A 88 -17.82 12.29 -5.53
CA THR A 88 -18.24 10.89 -5.69
C THR A 88 -18.30 10.15 -4.38
N LEU A 89 -17.47 10.59 -3.43
CA LEU A 89 -17.19 9.87 -2.20
C LEU A 89 -16.97 8.38 -2.52
N CYS A 90 -16.08 8.09 -3.46
CA CYS A 90 -15.90 6.74 -4.00
C CYS A 90 -14.95 5.86 -3.17
N LYS A 91 -14.12 6.45 -2.31
CA LYS A 91 -13.08 5.74 -1.54
C LYS A 91 -13.18 6.06 -0.06
N TYR A 92 -13.18 5.04 0.80
CA TYR A 92 -13.20 5.23 2.25
C TYR A 92 -12.41 4.17 3.01
N ILE A 93 -11.89 4.57 4.16
CA ILE A 93 -11.39 3.66 5.18
C ILE A 93 -12.39 3.63 6.33
N MET A 94 -12.85 2.44 6.67
CA MET A 94 -13.78 2.28 7.78
C MET A 94 -13.09 2.65 9.09
N PRO A 95 -13.79 3.33 10.02
CA PRO A 95 -13.20 3.78 11.28
C PRO A 95 -12.82 2.63 12.22
N LYS A 96 -13.37 1.43 12.00
CA LYS A 96 -13.08 0.23 12.79
C LYS A 96 -12.57 -0.88 11.85
N PRO A 97 -11.59 -1.69 12.31
CA PRO A 97 -11.19 -2.88 11.59
C PRO A 97 -12.31 -3.92 11.60
N ASP A 98 -12.14 -4.96 10.77
CA ASP A 98 -13.00 -6.14 10.85
C ASP A 98 -12.70 -7.02 12.09
N LYS A 99 -13.40 -8.15 12.20
CA LYS A 99 -13.27 -9.09 13.33
C LYS A 99 -11.87 -9.67 13.51
N ASP A 100 -11.04 -9.66 12.46
CA ASP A 100 -9.68 -10.21 12.46
C ASP A 100 -8.62 -9.09 12.62
N GLY A 101 -9.06 -7.84 12.83
CA GLY A 101 -8.18 -6.68 12.97
C GLY A 101 -7.78 -6.06 11.64
N ARG A 102 -8.31 -6.49 10.49
CA ARG A 102 -7.92 -5.94 9.18
C ARG A 102 -8.54 -4.57 8.97
N ILE A 103 -7.76 -3.65 8.40
CA ILE A 103 -8.32 -2.38 7.90
C ILE A 103 -9.29 -2.70 6.77
N ILE A 104 -10.45 -2.06 6.76
CA ILE A 104 -11.46 -2.20 5.70
C ILE A 104 -11.37 -0.99 4.78
N PHE A 105 -10.96 -1.23 3.53
CA PHE A 105 -11.01 -0.27 2.45
C PHE A 105 -12.26 -0.52 1.60
N VAL A 106 -13.06 0.53 1.40
CA VAL A 106 -14.25 0.49 0.55
C VAL A 106 -13.94 1.26 -0.73
N SER A 107 -14.03 0.57 -1.86
CA SER A 107 -13.86 1.11 -3.20
C SER A 107 -15.20 1.02 -3.94
N LYS A 108 -15.76 2.18 -4.27
CA LYS A 108 -17.03 2.29 -5.00
C LYS A 108 -16.80 2.77 -6.42
N THR A 109 -17.54 2.22 -7.35
CA THR A 109 -17.64 2.78 -8.71
C THR A 109 -19.00 3.42 -8.89
N VAL A 110 -19.03 4.72 -9.18
CA VAL A 110 -20.29 5.47 -9.39
C VAL A 110 -20.40 6.00 -10.83
N ASP A 111 -21.63 6.30 -11.28
CA ASP A 111 -21.83 6.97 -12.58
C ASP A 111 -21.49 8.46 -12.48
N ALA A 112 -20.20 8.77 -12.65
CA ALA A 112 -19.68 10.15 -12.61
C ALA A 112 -18.99 10.57 -13.92
N PHE A 113 -19.12 9.78 -14.98
CA PHE A 113 -18.44 9.97 -16.28
C PHE A 113 -18.75 11.31 -16.95
N LYS A 114 -19.94 11.86 -16.70
CA LYS A 114 -20.33 13.18 -17.24
C LYS A 114 -19.53 14.33 -16.63
N ILE A 115 -19.10 14.20 -15.37
CA ILE A 115 -18.37 15.23 -14.63
C ILE A 115 -16.87 14.96 -14.69
N PHE A 116 -16.49 13.68 -14.61
CA PHE A 116 -15.10 13.20 -14.66
C PHE A 116 -14.93 12.24 -15.84
N PRO A 117 -14.57 12.74 -17.04
CA PRO A 117 -14.45 11.90 -18.23
C PRO A 117 -13.43 10.75 -18.10
N ASN A 118 -12.40 10.94 -17.28
CA ASN A 118 -11.33 9.96 -17.02
C ASN A 118 -11.59 9.10 -15.77
N TYR A 119 -12.81 9.09 -15.25
CA TYR A 119 -13.15 8.55 -13.93
C TYR A 119 -12.53 7.17 -13.63
N ILE A 120 -12.59 6.21 -14.55
CA ILE A 120 -12.05 4.86 -14.33
C ILE A 120 -10.53 4.85 -14.19
N ASN A 121 -9.80 5.63 -14.99
CA ASN A 121 -8.35 5.72 -14.84
C ASN A 121 -8.00 6.47 -13.56
N ASP A 122 -8.71 7.55 -13.26
CA ASP A 122 -8.48 8.35 -12.06
C ASP A 122 -8.69 7.53 -10.78
N ILE A 123 -9.70 6.64 -10.72
CA ILE A 123 -9.89 5.76 -9.55
C ILE A 123 -8.81 4.69 -9.42
N ILE A 124 -8.24 4.20 -10.53
CA ILE A 124 -7.15 3.21 -10.52
C ILE A 124 -5.86 3.86 -10.01
N GLU A 125 -5.53 5.06 -10.51
CA GLU A 125 -4.39 5.82 -10.02
C GLU A 125 -4.53 6.18 -8.53
N LEU A 126 -5.74 6.58 -8.12
CA LEU A 126 -6.03 6.86 -6.72
C LEU A 126 -5.88 5.60 -5.85
N ASP A 127 -6.29 4.43 -6.32
CA ASP A 127 -6.12 3.17 -5.61
C ASP A 127 -4.62 2.85 -5.40
N ASP A 128 -3.75 3.03 -6.42
CA ASP A 128 -2.29 2.84 -6.27
C ASP A 128 -1.72 3.73 -5.14
N LEU A 129 -2.07 5.03 -5.12
CA LEU A 129 -1.63 5.95 -4.05
C LEU A 129 -2.15 5.56 -2.66
N ILE A 130 -3.42 5.15 -2.58
CA ILE A 130 -4.04 4.72 -1.33
C ILE A 130 -3.37 3.44 -0.82
N PHE A 131 -3.15 2.44 -1.68
CA PHE A 131 -2.51 1.19 -1.28
C PHE A 131 -1.04 1.39 -0.90
N GLU A 132 -0.29 2.22 -1.62
CA GLU A 132 1.09 2.57 -1.21
C GLU A 132 1.14 3.15 0.21
N SER A 133 0.13 3.96 0.58
CA SER A 133 0.04 4.55 1.91
C SER A 133 -0.43 3.56 2.98
N ILE A 134 -1.46 2.77 2.69
CA ILE A 134 -2.09 1.85 3.64
C ILE A 134 -1.17 0.67 3.97
N LEU A 135 -0.41 0.18 3.00
CA LEU A 135 0.51 -0.94 3.21
C LEU A 135 1.70 -0.58 4.12
N LEU A 136 1.94 0.71 4.40
CA LEU A 136 2.91 1.19 5.39
C LEU A 136 2.34 1.19 6.83
N LEU A 137 1.04 0.98 7.00
CA LEU A 137 0.43 0.98 8.32
C LEU A 137 0.76 -0.31 9.10
N PRO A 138 1.22 -0.22 10.36
CA PRO A 138 1.53 -1.39 11.17
C PRO A 138 0.36 -2.37 11.29
N GLN A 139 -0.88 -1.85 11.39
CA GLN A 139 -2.10 -2.66 11.42
C GLN A 139 -2.23 -3.56 10.19
N VAL A 140 -1.92 -3.02 9.00
CA VAL A 140 -2.06 -3.74 7.73
C VAL A 140 -0.96 -4.76 7.58
N GLN A 141 0.25 -4.41 7.95
CA GLN A 141 1.37 -5.35 7.90
C GLN A 141 1.18 -6.53 8.88
N LYS A 142 0.49 -6.31 10.00
CA LYS A 142 0.22 -7.34 11.02
C LYS A 142 -1.00 -8.20 10.71
N TYR A 143 -2.12 -7.59 10.32
CA TYR A 143 -3.41 -8.29 10.18
C TYR A 143 -3.84 -8.45 8.73
N GLY A 144 -3.29 -7.66 7.81
CA GLY A 144 -3.75 -7.55 6.43
C GLY A 144 -4.83 -6.47 6.24
N LEU A 145 -5.48 -6.54 5.08
CA LEU A 145 -6.53 -5.63 4.67
C LEU A 145 -7.73 -6.40 4.11
N THR A 146 -8.91 -5.79 4.20
CA THR A 146 -10.16 -6.24 3.59
C THR A 146 -10.61 -5.19 2.59
N VAL A 147 -10.87 -5.58 1.35
CA VAL A 147 -11.43 -4.69 0.32
C VAL A 147 -12.90 -5.02 0.11
N ILE A 148 -13.76 -4.00 0.16
CA ILE A 148 -15.15 -4.09 -0.30
C ILE A 148 -15.23 -3.33 -1.61
N SER A 149 -15.63 -4.02 -2.68
CA SER A 149 -15.88 -3.43 -4.00
C SER A 149 -17.39 -3.33 -4.20
N ASP A 150 -17.88 -2.10 -4.40
CA ASP A 150 -19.30 -1.75 -4.59
C ASP A 150 -19.50 -1.07 -5.97
#